data_AF-A0A174SLG4-F1
#
_entry.id   AF-A0A174SLG4-F1
#
_cell.length_a   1.000
_cell.length_b   1.000
_cell.length_c   1.000
_cell.angle_alpha   90.00
_cell.angle_beta   90.00
_cell.angle_gamma   90.00
#
_symmetry.space_group_name_H-M   'P 1'
#
loop_
_entity.id
_entity.type
_entity.pdbx_description
1 polymer ?
#
loop_
_entity_poly.entity_id
_entity_poly.type
_entity_poly.pdbx_seq_one_letter_code
_entity_poly.pdbx_strand_id
1 'polypeptide(L)'
;MHSKIFQITETRVSKDNYLNEDTLTQGDDSFFDYCAEIDDEERQFHIDNLVNNILPKGMFELVSDDTIRYKGGAERWREDFVADIRSRAEALTPESVQDWIGPVYQLEKFLKNPLDTAYWFYMDEEGLQSNAEQSYEFLRQVCEFKPGTLLYIGGVIDYHF
;
A
#
# COMPACT_ATOMS: atom_id res chain seq x y z
N MET A 1 8.26 10.57 11.60
CA MET A 1 9.05 9.79 10.61
C MET A 1 8.36 9.88 9.26
N HIS A 2 9.10 9.86 8.15
CA HIS A 2 8.55 10.10 6.82
C HIS A 2 8.39 8.82 6.00
N SER A 3 7.39 8.80 5.13
CA SER A 3 7.18 7.76 4.10
C SER A 3 6.23 8.28 3.02
N LYS A 4 5.86 7.44 2.05
CA LYS A 4 5.12 7.83 0.84
C LYS A 4 3.73 7.23 0.74
N ILE A 5 2.83 7.97 0.13
CA ILE A 5 1.49 7.52 -0.26
C ILE A 5 1.40 7.52 -1.78
N PHE A 6 0.96 6.40 -2.37
CA PHE A 6 0.87 6.23 -3.81
C PHE A 6 -0.59 6.21 -4.25
N GLN A 7 -0.96 7.09 -5.18
CA GLN A 7 -2.22 6.95 -5.91
C GLN A 7 -2.07 5.92 -7.01
N ILE A 8 -2.76 4.79 -6.92
CA ILE A 8 -2.69 3.70 -7.90
C ILE A 8 -4.09 3.26 -8.29
N THR A 9 -4.42 3.36 -9.58
CA THR A 9 -5.79 3.15 -10.10
C THR A 9 -5.78 2.31 -11.38
N GLU A 10 -6.91 1.68 -11.72
CA GLU A 10 -7.08 0.94 -12.99
C GLU A 10 -7.23 1.86 -14.20
N THR A 11 -7.67 3.10 -13.98
CA THR A 11 -7.80 4.12 -15.01
C THR A 11 -6.72 5.18 -14.84
N ARG A 12 -6.32 5.82 -15.94
CA ARG A 12 -5.32 6.88 -15.87
C ARG A 12 -5.94 8.13 -15.22
N VAL A 13 -5.37 8.55 -14.10
CA VAL A 13 -5.85 9.71 -13.32
C VAL A 13 -5.63 11.00 -14.11
N SER A 14 -6.62 11.90 -14.07
CA SER A 14 -6.44 13.27 -14.56
C SER A 14 -5.45 14.02 -13.66
N LYS A 15 -4.59 14.87 -14.22
CA LYS A 15 -3.64 15.66 -13.42
C LYS A 15 -4.32 16.50 -12.33
N ASP A 16 -5.52 17.01 -12.61
CA ASP A 16 -6.29 17.80 -11.65
C ASP A 16 -6.81 16.97 -10.47
N ASN A 17 -6.83 15.63 -10.60
CA ASN A 17 -7.25 14.68 -9.57
C ASN A 17 -6.07 13.93 -8.96
N TYR A 18 -4.83 14.38 -9.20
CA TYR A 18 -3.68 13.78 -8.56
C TYR A 18 -3.77 13.97 -7.05
N LEU A 19 -3.55 12.88 -6.33
CA LEU A 19 -3.30 12.90 -4.89
C LEU A 19 -2.23 13.95 -4.59
N ASN A 20 -2.57 14.90 -3.74
CA ASN A 20 -1.72 16.02 -3.33
C ASN A 20 -1.77 16.21 -1.81
N GLU A 21 -1.02 17.20 -1.32
CA GLU A 21 -0.89 17.49 0.11
C GLU A 21 -2.20 17.84 0.83
N ASP A 22 -3.26 18.24 0.11
CA ASP A 22 -4.56 18.63 0.69
C ASP A 22 -5.63 17.52 0.60
N THR A 23 -5.32 16.38 -0.02
CA THR A 23 -6.33 15.36 -0.34
C THR A 23 -6.78 14.57 0.90
N LEU A 24 -5.86 14.30 1.82
CA LEU A 24 -6.12 13.41 2.96
C LEU A 24 -6.39 14.18 4.25
N THR A 25 -7.18 13.56 5.14
CA THR A 25 -7.37 14.05 6.51
C THR A 25 -6.02 14.05 7.26
N GLN A 26 -5.65 15.18 7.87
CA GLN A 26 -4.35 15.40 8.52
C GLN A 26 -4.51 16.08 9.87
N GLY A 27 -3.45 16.02 10.68
CA GLY A 27 -3.35 16.68 11.98
C GLY A 27 -4.01 15.90 13.11
N ASP A 28 -4.56 16.62 14.09
CA ASP A 28 -5.16 16.01 15.27
C ASP A 28 -6.27 15.03 14.87
N ASP A 29 -6.24 13.82 15.46
CA ASP A 29 -7.11 12.67 15.16
C ASP A 29 -6.85 11.95 13.82
N SER A 30 -5.78 12.29 13.09
CA SER A 30 -5.30 11.52 11.92
C SER A 30 -4.04 10.70 12.23
N PHE A 31 -3.78 9.67 11.42
CA PHE A 31 -2.48 9.00 11.41
C PHE A 31 -1.40 9.87 10.72
N PHE A 32 -1.81 10.80 9.86
CA PHE A 32 -0.92 11.69 9.14
C PHE A 32 -0.85 13.03 9.85
N ASP A 33 0.31 13.39 10.40
CA ASP A 33 0.54 14.71 10.98
C ASP A 33 0.41 15.79 9.91
N TYR A 34 1.09 15.57 8.78
CA TYR A 34 0.98 16.36 7.56
C TYR A 34 1.43 15.53 6.35
N CYS A 35 0.99 15.96 5.19
CA CYS A 35 1.39 15.50 3.87
C CYS A 35 2.07 16.65 3.12
N ALA A 36 2.91 16.31 2.15
CA ALA A 36 3.58 17.29 1.31
C ALA A 36 3.77 16.74 -0.10
N GLU A 37 3.65 17.60 -1.11
CA GLU A 37 4.06 17.26 -2.47
C GLU A 37 5.58 17.00 -2.53
N ILE A 38 5.97 16.12 -3.45
CA ILE A 38 7.38 15.80 -3.73
C ILE A 38 7.69 16.11 -5.19
N ASP A 39 8.97 16.29 -5.48
CA ASP A 39 9.40 16.51 -6.86
C ASP A 39 9.36 15.23 -7.71
N ASP A 40 9.47 15.41 -9.03
CA ASP A 40 9.38 14.32 -10.01
C ASP A 40 10.53 13.29 -9.84
N GLU A 41 11.70 13.70 -9.37
CA GLU A 41 12.86 12.82 -9.17
C GLU A 41 12.63 11.89 -7.97
N GLU A 42 12.19 12.46 -6.84
CA GLU A 42 11.81 11.71 -5.65
C GLU A 42 10.62 10.80 -5.93
N ARG A 43 9.61 11.30 -6.66
CA ARG A 43 8.46 10.50 -7.11
C ARG A 43 8.92 9.28 -7.90
N GLN A 44 9.79 9.45 -8.91
CA GLN A 44 10.25 8.35 -9.73
C GLN A 44 11.06 7.33 -8.92
N PHE A 45 11.96 7.80 -8.05
CA PHE A 45 12.73 6.93 -7.16
C PHE A 45 11.83 6.04 -6.30
N HIS A 46 10.75 6.62 -5.75
CA HIS A 46 9.83 5.88 -4.90
C HIS A 46 8.93 4.91 -5.67
N ILE A 47 8.54 5.24 -6.91
CA ILE A 47 7.85 4.29 -7.81
C ILE A 47 8.76 3.09 -8.09
N ASP A 48 10.01 3.33 -8.44
CA ASP A 48 10.98 2.26 -8.69
C ASP A 48 11.19 1.40 -7.45
N ASN A 49 11.30 2.00 -6.27
CA ASN A 49 11.46 1.28 -5.02
C ASN A 49 10.22 0.45 -4.66
N LEU A 50 9.02 0.99 -4.87
CA LEU A 50 7.75 0.28 -4.64
C LEU A 50 7.72 -1.01 -5.46
N VAL A 51 7.97 -0.94 -6.77
CA VAL A 51 7.85 -2.10 -7.66
C VAL A 51 8.97 -3.12 -7.43
N ASN A 52 10.21 -2.68 -7.22
CA ASN A 52 11.35 -3.58 -7.17
C ASN A 52 11.61 -4.18 -5.79
N ASN A 53 11.20 -3.49 -4.72
CA ASN A 53 11.58 -3.87 -3.34
C ASN A 53 10.39 -4.14 -2.41
N ILE A 54 9.21 -3.55 -2.67
CA ILE A 54 8.06 -3.63 -1.76
C ILE A 54 6.96 -4.56 -2.29
N LEU A 55 6.57 -4.42 -3.55
CA LEU A 55 5.53 -5.25 -4.13
C LEU A 55 5.96 -6.72 -4.25
N PRO A 56 5.02 -7.69 -4.11
CA PRO A 56 5.34 -9.10 -4.21
C PRO A 56 6.08 -9.46 -5.49
N LYS A 57 7.21 -10.16 -5.34
CA LYS A 57 8.08 -10.53 -6.46
C LYS A 57 7.31 -11.32 -7.52
N GLY A 58 7.42 -10.86 -8.76
CA GLY A 58 6.83 -11.51 -9.92
C GLY A 58 5.34 -11.18 -10.16
N MET A 59 4.67 -10.50 -9.24
CA MET A 59 3.27 -10.08 -9.41
C MET A 59 3.13 -8.76 -10.17
N PHE A 60 4.19 -7.96 -10.24
CA PHE A 60 4.18 -6.62 -10.82
C PHE A 60 5.42 -6.37 -11.68
N GLU A 61 5.28 -5.48 -12.66
CA GLU A 61 6.35 -5.04 -13.54
C GLU A 61 6.11 -3.58 -13.93
N LEU A 62 7.13 -2.74 -13.78
CA LEU A 62 7.09 -1.36 -14.26
C LEU A 62 7.22 -1.37 -15.78
N VAL A 63 6.24 -0.79 -16.49
CA VAL A 63 6.18 -0.80 -17.95
C VAL A 63 6.35 0.60 -18.56
N SER A 64 6.19 1.64 -17.75
CA SER A 64 6.61 3.02 -18.00
C SER A 64 6.82 3.72 -16.66
N ASP A 65 7.33 4.94 -16.70
CA ASP A 65 7.66 5.77 -15.52
C ASP A 65 6.54 5.82 -14.46
N ASP A 66 5.27 5.78 -14.89
CA ASP A 66 4.07 5.91 -14.06
C ASP A 66 3.08 4.74 -14.21
N THR A 67 3.45 3.63 -14.84
CA THR A 67 2.50 2.55 -15.13
C THR A 67 3.08 1.19 -14.75
N ILE A 68 2.33 0.45 -13.96
CA ILE A 68 2.67 -0.91 -13.51
C ILE A 68 1.73 -1.90 -14.20
N ARG A 69 2.26 -3.01 -14.69
CA ARG A 69 1.46 -4.15 -15.14
C ARG A 69 1.33 -5.18 -14.02
N TYR A 70 0.09 -5.55 -13.69
CA TYR A 70 -0.19 -6.70 -12.87
C TYR A 70 0.01 -8.00 -13.67
N LYS A 71 0.83 -8.93 -13.17
CA LYS A 71 1.23 -10.17 -13.87
C LYS A 71 0.49 -11.41 -13.40
N GLY A 72 -0.43 -11.28 -12.45
CA GLY A 72 -1.06 -12.41 -11.77
C GLY A 72 -0.34 -12.80 -10.48
N GLY A 73 -0.56 -14.02 -10.02
CA GLY A 73 -0.02 -14.52 -8.74
C GLY A 73 -1.00 -14.46 -7.56
N ALA A 74 -2.24 -13.99 -7.79
CA ALA A 74 -3.26 -13.89 -6.75
C ALA A 74 -3.55 -15.20 -6.02
N GLU A 75 -3.56 -16.34 -6.72
CA GLU A 75 -3.81 -17.65 -6.09
C GLU A 75 -2.75 -17.99 -5.06
N ARG A 76 -1.48 -17.97 -5.47
CA ARG A 76 -0.35 -18.19 -4.57
C ARG A 76 -0.31 -17.16 -3.45
N TRP A 77 -0.53 -15.88 -3.75
CA TRP A 77 -0.57 -14.84 -2.72
C TRP A 77 -1.65 -15.11 -1.66
N ARG A 78 -2.85 -15.54 -2.07
CA ARG A 78 -3.93 -15.90 -1.12
C ARG A 78 -3.55 -17.11 -0.27
N GLU A 79 -2.92 -18.13 -0.86
CA GLU A 79 -2.42 -19.30 -0.13
C GLU A 79 -1.37 -18.90 0.91
N ASP A 80 -0.36 -18.14 0.49
CA ASP A 80 0.72 -17.64 1.36
C ASP A 80 0.15 -16.75 2.48
N PHE A 81 -0.78 -15.84 2.16
CA PHE A 81 -1.43 -14.97 3.15
C PHE A 81 -2.23 -15.77 4.19
N VAL A 82 -3.03 -16.76 3.78
CA VAL A 82 -3.78 -17.62 4.71
C VAL A 82 -2.84 -18.48 5.55
N ALA A 83 -1.75 -19.00 4.96
CA ALA A 83 -0.74 -19.76 5.68
C ALA A 83 -0.06 -18.92 6.77
N ASP A 84 0.30 -17.67 6.45
CA ASP A 84 0.92 -16.74 7.39
C ASP A 84 -0.03 -16.33 8.52
N ILE A 85 -1.32 -16.11 8.23
CA ILE A 85 -2.33 -15.87 9.28
C ILE A 85 -2.36 -17.06 10.25
N ARG A 86 -2.43 -18.28 9.73
CA ARG A 86 -2.49 -19.50 10.56
C ARG A 86 -1.22 -19.63 11.40
N SER A 87 -0.05 -19.46 10.79
CA SER A 87 1.23 -19.54 11.50
C SER A 87 1.33 -18.50 12.63
N ARG A 88 0.88 -17.26 12.38
CA ARG A 88 0.87 -16.20 13.40
C ARG A 88 -0.17 -16.44 14.49
N ALA A 89 -1.34 -16.98 14.13
CA ALA A 89 -2.37 -17.35 15.08
C ALA A 89 -1.96 -18.52 15.98
N GLU A 90 -1.23 -19.51 15.44
CA GLU A 90 -0.66 -20.63 16.20
C GLU A 90 0.40 -20.18 17.22
N ALA A 91 1.06 -19.04 16.99
CA ALA A 91 2.00 -18.46 17.94
C ALA A 91 1.31 -17.78 19.15
N LEU A 92 -0.02 -17.62 19.12
CA LEU A 92 -0.79 -17.07 20.23
C LEU A 92 -1.00 -18.13 21.31
N THR A 93 -0.56 -17.83 22.54
CA THR A 93 -0.84 -18.64 23.73
C THR A 93 -1.58 -17.80 24.78
N PRO A 94 -2.23 -18.41 25.79
CA PRO A 94 -2.85 -17.68 26.88
C PRO A 94 -1.90 -16.71 27.60
N GLU A 95 -0.61 -17.02 27.63
CA GLU A 95 0.43 -16.19 28.24
C GLU A 95 0.84 -15.02 27.32
N SER A 96 0.94 -15.26 26.01
CA SER A 96 1.43 -14.25 25.06
C SER A 96 0.46 -13.09 24.81
N VAL A 97 -0.80 -13.19 25.25
CA VAL A 97 -1.81 -12.14 25.02
C VAL A 97 -1.53 -10.84 25.78
N GLN A 98 -0.69 -10.90 26.83
CA GLN A 98 -0.32 -9.74 27.65
C GLN A 98 1.03 -9.14 27.24
N ASP A 99 1.71 -9.74 26.25
CA ASP A 99 3.01 -9.28 25.79
C ASP A 99 2.91 -7.93 25.06
N TRP A 100 3.70 -6.96 25.53
CA TRP A 100 3.83 -5.66 24.86
C TRP A 100 4.48 -5.82 23.48
N ILE A 101 3.78 -5.42 22.41
CA ILE A 101 4.21 -5.61 21.00
C ILE A 101 4.37 -7.11 20.66
N GLY A 102 3.67 -7.99 21.39
CA GLY A 102 3.72 -9.45 21.25
C GLY A 102 2.92 -10.01 20.06
N PRO A 103 2.71 -11.34 20.03
CA PRO A 103 2.11 -12.03 18.89
C PRO A 103 0.73 -11.49 18.47
N VAL A 104 -0.09 -11.00 19.42
CA VAL A 104 -1.38 -10.36 19.12
C VAL A 104 -1.19 -9.11 18.25
N TYR A 105 -0.30 -8.21 18.66
CA TYR A 105 0.00 -6.97 17.93
C TYR A 105 0.60 -7.28 16.55
N GLN A 106 1.50 -8.26 16.47
CA GLN A 106 2.11 -8.67 15.20
C GLN A 106 1.09 -9.27 14.22
N LEU A 107 0.10 -10.01 14.73
CA LEU A 107 -1.01 -10.51 13.91
C LEU A 107 -1.89 -9.36 13.42
N GLU A 108 -2.30 -8.45 14.30
CA GLU A 108 -3.11 -7.29 13.91
C GLU A 108 -2.41 -6.44 12.84
N LYS A 109 -1.12 -6.12 13.04
CA LYS A 109 -0.31 -5.37 12.09
C LYS A 109 -0.24 -6.09 10.74
N PHE A 110 0.00 -7.39 10.74
CA PHE A 110 0.08 -8.19 9.51
C PHE A 110 -1.24 -8.21 8.73
N LEU A 111 -2.38 -8.30 9.43
CA LEU A 111 -3.70 -8.34 8.79
C LEU A 111 -3.99 -7.07 7.97
N LYS A 112 -3.46 -5.92 8.38
CA LYS A 112 -3.63 -4.65 7.66
C LYS A 112 -2.46 -4.36 6.71
N ASN A 113 -1.25 -4.78 7.06
CA ASN A 113 -0.03 -4.46 6.32
C ASN A 113 0.86 -5.70 6.10
N PRO A 114 0.45 -6.65 5.24
CA PRO A 114 1.20 -7.88 4.96
C PRO A 114 2.55 -7.64 4.28
N LEU A 115 2.75 -6.49 3.62
CA LEU A 115 4.04 -6.12 3.04
C LEU A 115 5.03 -5.53 4.05
N ASP A 116 4.61 -5.31 5.30
CA ASP A 116 5.41 -4.68 6.36
C ASP A 116 6.16 -3.42 5.89
N THR A 117 5.44 -2.57 5.17
CA THR A 117 5.97 -1.32 4.60
C THR A 117 5.36 -0.10 5.29
N ALA A 118 6.09 1.02 5.29
CA ALA A 118 5.52 2.31 5.66
C ALA A 118 4.76 2.97 4.49
N TYR A 119 4.69 2.35 3.31
CA TYR A 119 3.92 2.90 2.19
C TYR A 119 2.42 2.69 2.35
N TRP A 120 1.67 3.72 1.95
CA TRP A 120 0.21 3.71 1.90
C TRP A 120 -0.27 3.83 0.45
N PHE A 121 -1.51 3.41 0.24
CA PHE A 121 -2.12 3.27 -1.09
C PHE A 121 -3.43 4.03 -1.15
N TYR A 122 -3.53 4.95 -2.10
CA TYR A 122 -4.73 5.70 -2.41
C TYR A 122 -5.29 5.18 -3.74
N MET A 123 -6.50 4.65 -3.74
CA MET A 123 -7.03 3.91 -4.90
C MET A 123 -8.21 4.60 -5.58
N ASP A 124 -8.40 5.89 -5.27
CA ASP A 124 -9.43 6.73 -5.86
C ASP A 124 -8.87 7.57 -7.01
N GLU A 125 -9.56 7.53 -8.15
CA GLU A 125 -9.24 8.25 -9.38
C GLU A 125 -9.86 9.65 -9.45
N GLU A 126 -10.88 9.91 -8.61
CA GLU A 126 -11.58 11.20 -8.56
C GLU A 126 -11.04 12.13 -7.48
N GLY A 127 -10.22 11.64 -6.55
CA GLY A 127 -9.64 12.46 -5.48
C GLY A 127 -10.64 12.82 -4.36
N LEU A 128 -11.70 12.04 -4.21
CA LEU A 128 -12.81 12.26 -3.27
C LEU A 128 -12.60 11.55 -1.93
N GLN A 129 -11.85 10.45 -1.92
CA GLN A 129 -11.52 9.73 -0.69
C GLN A 129 -10.55 10.57 0.16
N SER A 130 -10.78 10.64 1.47
CA SER A 130 -9.97 11.45 2.42
C SER A 130 -9.05 10.62 3.31
N ASN A 131 -8.90 9.32 3.01
CA ASN A 131 -8.00 8.39 3.69
C ASN A 131 -7.18 7.59 2.66
N ALA A 132 -6.02 7.10 3.07
CA ALA A 132 -5.27 6.09 2.32
C ALA A 132 -5.39 4.74 3.04
N GLU A 133 -5.06 3.66 2.32
CA GLU A 133 -5.14 2.29 2.81
C GLU A 133 -3.74 1.67 3.00
N GLN A 134 -3.66 0.67 3.88
CA GLN A 134 -2.46 -0.14 4.04
C GLN A 134 -2.40 -1.26 2.99
N SER A 135 -1.25 -1.94 2.91
CA SER A 135 -0.94 -2.87 1.81
C SER A 135 -1.92 -4.03 1.63
N TYR A 136 -2.66 -4.44 2.66
CA TYR A 136 -3.66 -5.52 2.52
C TYR A 136 -4.78 -5.14 1.56
N GLU A 137 -5.38 -3.96 1.73
CA GLU A 137 -6.52 -3.54 0.89
C GLU A 137 -6.09 -3.35 -0.58
N PHE A 138 -4.89 -2.81 -0.79
CA PHE A 138 -4.31 -2.71 -2.13
C PHE A 138 -4.16 -4.09 -2.79
N LEU A 139 -3.54 -5.05 -2.09
CA LEU A 139 -3.34 -6.40 -2.63
C LEU A 139 -4.67 -7.14 -2.81
N ARG A 140 -5.62 -6.97 -1.89
CA ARG A 140 -6.96 -7.55 -1.98
C ARG A 140 -7.64 -7.09 -3.28
N GLN A 141 -7.66 -5.78 -3.53
CA GLN A 141 -8.28 -5.22 -4.74
C GLN A 141 -7.54 -5.66 -6.01
N VAL A 142 -6.21 -5.53 -6.06
CA VAL A 142 -5.44 -5.89 -7.27
C VAL A 142 -5.57 -7.38 -7.62
N CYS A 143 -5.71 -8.25 -6.61
CA CYS A 143 -5.89 -9.69 -6.83
C CYS A 143 -7.25 -10.06 -7.45
N GLU A 144 -8.18 -9.12 -7.59
CA GLU A 144 -9.43 -9.30 -8.35
C GLU A 144 -9.24 -9.04 -9.84
N PHE A 145 -8.15 -8.37 -10.24
CA PHE A 145 -7.86 -8.01 -11.62
C PHE A 145 -7.31 -9.18 -12.43
N LYS A 146 -7.41 -9.05 -13.75
CA LYS A 146 -6.86 -10.04 -14.68
C LYS A 146 -5.35 -9.83 -14.84
N PRO A 147 -4.54 -10.90 -14.93
CA PRO A 147 -3.16 -10.78 -15.37
C PRO A 147 -3.08 -10.02 -16.70
N GLY A 148 -2.21 -9.03 -16.77
CA GLY A 148 -2.07 -8.10 -17.88
C GLY A 148 -2.73 -6.74 -17.67
N THR A 149 -3.58 -6.57 -16.64
CA THR A 149 -4.16 -5.26 -16.27
C THR A 149 -3.05 -4.25 -16.00
N LEU A 150 -3.21 -3.05 -16.56
CA LEU A 150 -2.35 -1.90 -16.29
C LEU A 150 -2.93 -1.11 -15.12
N LEU A 151 -2.07 -0.70 -14.21
CA LEU A 151 -2.34 0.17 -13.09
C LEU A 151 -1.53 1.44 -13.29
N TYR A 152 -2.18 2.59 -13.14
CA TYR A 152 -1.59 3.90 -13.38
C TYR A 152 -1.30 4.56 -12.04
N ILE A 153 -0.10 5.11 -11.92
CA ILE A 153 0.33 5.85 -10.74
C ILE A 153 0.08 7.34 -11.00
N GLY A 154 -0.84 7.93 -10.24
CA GLY A 154 -1.14 9.35 -10.26
C GLY A 154 -0.18 10.13 -9.37
N GLY A 155 -0.74 10.86 -8.40
CA GLY A 155 0.04 11.55 -7.37
C GLY A 155 0.81 10.59 -6.47
N VAL A 156 2.01 11.00 -6.06
CA VAL A 156 2.77 10.37 -4.98
C VAL A 156 3.17 11.50 -4.06
N ILE A 157 2.86 11.38 -2.78
CA ILE A 157 3.12 12.42 -1.78
C ILE A 157 3.90 11.87 -0.61
N ASP A 158 4.63 12.74 0.07
CA ASP A 158 5.23 12.46 1.36
C ASP A 158 4.20 12.61 2.48
N TYR A 159 4.38 11.85 3.56
CA TYR A 159 3.66 12.05 4.81
C TYR A 159 4.59 11.92 6.01
N HIS A 160 4.25 12.64 7.07
CA HIS A 160 4.83 12.51 8.40
C HIS A 160 3.83 11.86 9.39
N PHE A 161 4.34 11.08 10.32
CA PHE A 161 3.65 10.61 11.53
C PHE A 161 4.54 10.77 12.77
#